data_AF-A0A1B6ILW3-F1
#
_entry.id   AF-A0A1B6ILW3-F1
#
_cell.length_a   1.000
_cell.length_b   1.000
_cell.length_c   1.000
_cell.angle_alpha   90.00
_cell.angle_beta   90.00
_cell.angle_gamma   90.00
#
_symmetry.space_group_name_H-M   'P 1'
#
loop_
_entity.id
_entity.type
_entity.pdbx_description
1 polymer ?
#
loop_
_entity_poly.entity_id
_entity_poly.type
_entity_poly.pdbx_seq_one_letter_code
_entity_poly.pdbx_strand_id
1 'polypeptide(L)'
;WNLKLSDKLVEVPARQLEIEKIVLGNNTLASAGEECNWTRHLRSNPVVLMPKDALSRWVIIFPGKVGRDAEAFVTTLIAAGKGMKFFITRPEYMEIRDDRTQSYH
;
A
#
# COMPACT_ATOMS: atom_id res chain seq x y z
N TRP A 1 -48.42 -7.35 31.39
CA TRP A 1 -47.03 -7.84 31.25
C TRP A 1 -46.18 -7.25 32.36
N ASN A 2 -45.79 -8.05 33.36
CA ASN A 2 -45.00 -7.63 34.54
C ASN A 2 -43.51 -7.46 34.20
N LEU A 3 -43.19 -6.51 33.34
CA LEU A 3 -41.81 -6.18 32.95
C LEU A 3 -41.46 -4.79 33.47
N LYS A 4 -40.24 -4.65 34.01
CA LYS A 4 -39.68 -3.38 34.47
C LYS A 4 -38.35 -3.14 33.76
N LEU A 5 -38.23 -2.01 33.06
CA LEU A 5 -37.00 -1.61 32.40
C LEU A 5 -35.99 -1.13 33.45
N SER A 6 -34.70 -1.42 33.24
CA SER A 6 -33.62 -0.88 34.05
C SER A 6 -33.15 0.45 33.48
N ASP A 7 -32.97 1.43 34.36
CA ASP A 7 -32.49 2.79 34.05
C ASP A 7 -30.95 2.85 33.96
N LYS A 8 -30.28 1.71 34.17
CA LYS A 8 -28.82 1.57 34.18
C LYS A 8 -28.32 0.73 33.01
N LEU A 9 -27.18 1.13 32.46
CA LEU A 9 -26.45 0.34 31.47
C LEU A 9 -25.99 -0.98 32.08
N VAL A 10 -25.99 -2.04 31.27
CA VAL A 10 -25.44 -3.34 31.64
C VAL A 10 -23.93 -3.30 31.40
N GLU A 11 -23.16 -3.56 32.46
CA GLU A 11 -21.72 -3.71 32.36
C GLU A 11 -21.37 -5.12 31.91
N VAL A 12 -20.54 -5.21 30.87
CA VAL A 12 -20.11 -6.49 30.30
C VAL A 12 -18.59 -6.58 30.44
N PRO A 13 -18.05 -7.65 31.08
CA PRO A 13 -16.62 -7.85 31.13
C PRO A 13 -16.08 -8.08 29.71
N ALA A 14 -15.11 -7.25 29.31
CA ALA A 14 -14.47 -7.31 28.01
C ALA A 14 -12.96 -7.50 28.16
N ARG A 15 -12.29 -7.81 27.04
CA ARG A 15 -10.83 -7.88 26.96
C ARG A 15 -10.34 -7.00 25.83
N GLN A 16 -9.29 -6.24 26.11
CA GLN A 16 -8.49 -5.57 25.10
C GLN A 16 -7.26 -6.44 24.84
N LEU A 17 -7.03 -6.81 23.58
CA LEU A 17 -5.84 -7.56 23.20
C LEU A 17 -4.61 -6.64 23.18
N GLU A 18 -3.44 -7.22 23.38
CA GLU A 18 -2.18 -6.49 23.28
C GLU A 18 -1.93 -6.03 21.85
N ILE A 19 -1.18 -4.92 21.71
CA ILE A 19 -0.83 -4.38 20.40
C ILE A 19 0.22 -5.29 19.76
N GLU A 20 -0.11 -5.78 18.57
CA GLU A 20 0.77 -6.65 17.80
C GLU A 20 1.98 -5.91 17.22
N LYS A 21 3.06 -6.67 17.01
CA LYS A 21 4.28 -6.21 16.33
C LYS A 21 4.26 -6.66 14.87
N ILE A 22 4.43 -5.73 13.96
CA ILE A 22 4.53 -5.96 12.52
C ILE A 22 5.99 -6.21 12.15
N VAL A 23 6.27 -7.35 11.54
CA VAL A 23 7.61 -7.70 11.04
C VAL A 23 7.81 -7.11 9.66
N LEU A 24 8.83 -6.28 9.52
CA LEU A 24 9.29 -5.69 8.26
C LEU A 24 10.64 -6.31 7.88
N GLY A 25 11.18 -5.92 6.72
CA GLY A 25 12.45 -6.46 6.24
C GLY A 25 13.62 -6.18 7.19
N ASN A 26 14.65 -7.02 7.07
CA ASN A 26 15.79 -7.06 7.99
C ASN A 26 15.38 -7.26 9.47
N ASN A 27 14.29 -7.99 9.73
CA ASN A 27 13.72 -8.22 11.07
C ASN A 27 13.40 -6.92 11.83
N THR A 28 13.08 -5.85 11.11
CA THR A 28 12.65 -4.60 11.75
C THR A 28 11.24 -4.79 12.32
N LEU A 29 11.02 -4.44 13.58
CA LEU A 29 9.70 -4.54 14.21
C LEU A 29 9.06 -3.16 14.30
N ALA A 30 7.81 -3.04 13.83
CA ALA A 30 6.98 -1.86 13.97
C ALA A 30 5.79 -2.15 14.89
N SER A 31 5.43 -1.21 15.75
CA SER A 31 4.19 -1.33 16.53
C SER A 31 3.00 -1.00 15.65
N ALA A 32 1.90 -1.74 15.77
CA ALA A 32 0.63 -1.34 15.16
C ALA A 32 0.04 -0.07 15.80
N GLY A 33 0.49 0.30 17.01
CA GLY A 33 -0.01 1.46 17.75
C GLY A 33 -1.45 1.30 18.23
N GLU A 34 -1.95 2.28 18.98
CA GLU A 34 -3.31 2.27 19.52
C GLU A 34 -4.39 2.38 18.42
N GLU A 35 -4.06 3.06 17.33
CA GLU A 35 -4.93 3.22 16.15
C GLU A 35 -4.86 2.02 15.19
N CYS A 36 -4.06 0.98 15.50
CA CYS A 36 -3.80 -0.14 14.60
C CYS A 36 -3.35 0.30 13.19
N ASN A 37 -2.51 1.34 13.12
CA ASN A 37 -2.04 1.95 11.88
C ASN A 37 -0.50 2.04 11.84
N TRP A 38 0.12 1.22 11.00
CA TRP A 38 1.58 1.17 10.81
C TRP A 38 2.03 1.71 9.45
N THR A 39 1.17 2.40 8.70
CA THR A 39 1.49 2.88 7.33
C THR A 39 2.71 3.80 7.28
N ARG A 40 2.94 4.59 8.34
CA ARG A 40 4.13 5.45 8.47
C ARG A 40 5.42 4.64 8.53
N HIS A 41 5.40 3.48 9.19
CA HIS A 41 6.56 2.61 9.30
C HIS A 41 6.93 1.98 7.95
N LEU A 42 5.97 1.75 7.06
CA LEU A 42 6.24 1.17 5.74
C LEU A 42 7.13 2.06 4.88
N ARG A 43 6.99 3.39 4.97
CA ARG A 43 7.66 4.36 4.08
C ARG A 43 9.19 4.41 4.22
N SER A 44 9.71 4.00 5.36
CA SER A 44 11.13 4.16 5.70
C SER A 44 11.82 2.85 6.09
N ASN A 45 11.13 1.73 5.97
CA ASN A 45 11.65 0.42 6.37
C ASN A 45 11.61 -0.55 5.20
N PRO A 46 12.56 -1.51 5.13
CA PRO A 46 12.58 -2.47 4.05
C PRO A 46 11.30 -3.31 4.03
N VAL A 47 10.81 -3.66 2.84
CA VAL A 47 9.76 -4.68 2.71
C VAL A 47 10.24 -6.02 3.26
N VAL A 48 9.31 -6.81 3.82
CA VAL A 48 9.65 -8.13 4.41
C VAL A 48 10.21 -9.12 3.39
N LEU A 49 9.68 -9.08 2.16
CA LEU A 49 10.10 -9.96 1.08
C LEU A 49 10.39 -9.12 -0.17
N MET A 50 11.61 -9.27 -0.68
CA MET A 50 12.03 -8.70 -1.97
C MET A 50 12.16 -9.84 -2.99
N PRO A 51 11.50 -9.76 -4.16
CA PRO A 51 11.83 -10.64 -5.27
C PRO A 51 13.32 -10.53 -5.62
N LYS A 52 13.98 -11.63 -5.94
CA LYS A 52 15.42 -11.66 -6.26
C LYS A 52 15.80 -10.63 -7.33
N ASP A 53 14.95 -10.49 -8.34
CA ASP A 53 15.17 -9.58 -9.47
C ASP A 53 14.44 -8.24 -9.34
N ALA A 54 13.84 -7.98 -8.18
CA ALA A 54 13.00 -6.82 -7.91
C ALA A 54 11.96 -6.57 -9.02
N LEU A 55 11.48 -5.33 -9.20
CA LEU A 55 10.66 -4.97 -10.36
C LEU A 55 11.57 -4.46 -11.49
N SER A 56 12.23 -5.40 -12.19
CA SER A 56 13.30 -5.09 -13.17
C SER A 56 12.85 -5.01 -14.62
N ARG A 57 11.77 -5.71 -15.01
CA ARG A 57 11.25 -5.73 -16.37
C ARG A 57 9.74 -5.61 -16.39
N TRP A 58 9.25 -4.45 -16.82
CA TRP A 58 7.83 -4.11 -16.83
C TRP A 58 7.57 -2.96 -17.81
N VAL A 59 6.31 -2.77 -18.17
CA VAL A 59 5.87 -1.78 -19.16
C VAL A 59 4.80 -0.90 -18.52
N ILE A 60 4.80 0.40 -18.86
CA ILE A 60 3.68 1.31 -18.58
C ILE A 60 2.97 1.65 -19.89
N ILE A 61 1.66 1.42 -19.90
CA ILE A 61 0.80 1.70 -21.06
C ILE A 61 -0.04 2.92 -20.73
N PHE A 62 -0.04 3.92 -21.61
CA PHE A 62 -0.76 5.17 -21.37
C PHE A 62 -1.25 5.82 -22.68
N PRO A 63 -2.41 6.49 -22.67
CA PRO A 63 -2.83 7.32 -23.79
C PRO A 63 -1.88 8.50 -24.00
N GLY A 64 -1.58 8.88 -25.25
CA GLY A 64 -0.66 9.99 -25.56
C GLY A 64 -0.95 11.31 -24.85
N LYS A 65 -2.23 11.59 -24.60
CA LYS A 65 -2.70 12.78 -23.84
C LYS A 65 -2.12 12.91 -22.43
N VAL A 66 -1.66 11.81 -21.80
CA VAL A 66 -1.19 11.78 -20.40
C VAL A 66 0.28 11.35 -20.27
N GLY A 67 1.08 11.45 -21.34
CA GLY A 67 2.49 11.01 -21.30
C GLY A 67 3.32 11.67 -20.20
N ARG A 68 3.15 12.98 -19.98
CA ARG A 68 3.84 13.70 -18.88
C ARG A 68 3.45 13.18 -17.50
N ASP A 69 2.17 12.90 -17.30
CA ASP A 69 1.66 12.38 -16.03
C ASP A 69 2.16 10.95 -15.79
N ALA A 70 2.28 10.14 -16.85
CA ALA A 70 2.86 8.80 -16.79
C ALA A 70 4.33 8.84 -16.35
N GLU A 71 5.15 9.73 -16.93
CA GLU A 71 6.55 9.91 -16.50
C GLU A 71 6.68 10.40 -15.05
N ALA A 72 5.84 11.35 -14.65
CA ALA A 72 5.78 11.85 -13.28
C ALA A 72 5.39 10.73 -12.31
N PHE A 73 4.36 9.95 -12.64
CA PHE A 73 3.92 8.79 -11.87
C PHE A 73 5.04 7.76 -11.69
N VAL A 74 5.73 7.37 -12.76
CA VAL A 74 6.85 6.42 -12.69
C VAL A 74 7.96 6.95 -11.77
N THR A 75 8.27 8.25 -11.87
CA THR A 75 9.27 8.88 -11.00
C THR A 75 8.88 8.80 -9.53
N THR A 76 7.62 9.12 -9.20
CA THR A 76 7.08 9.01 -7.84
C THR A 76 7.04 7.57 -7.35
N LEU A 77 6.65 6.62 -8.20
CA LEU A 77 6.60 5.20 -7.87
C LEU A 77 7.99 4.66 -7.52
N ILE A 78 9.00 4.98 -8.33
CA ILE A 78 10.40 4.60 -8.07
C ILE A 78 10.89 5.22 -6.75
N ALA A 79 10.56 6.50 -6.50
CA ALA A 79 10.94 7.18 -5.26
C ALA A 79 10.28 6.56 -4.02
N ALA A 80 8.99 6.22 -4.10
CA ALA A 80 8.27 5.53 -3.03
C ALA A 80 8.86 4.14 -2.77
N GLY A 81 9.19 3.39 -3.83
CA GLY A 81 9.87 2.10 -3.73
C GLY A 81 11.19 2.20 -2.97
N LYS A 82 12.03 3.20 -3.28
CA LYS A 82 13.32 3.41 -2.59
C LYS A 82 13.19 3.54 -1.07
N GLY A 83 12.16 4.25 -0.58
CA GLY A 83 11.90 4.38 0.86
C GLY A 83 11.64 3.05 1.55
N MET A 84 10.95 2.14 0.85
CA MET A 84 10.68 0.77 1.29
C MET A 84 11.82 -0.21 0.99
N LYS A 85 12.98 0.29 0.53
CA LYS A 85 14.07 -0.47 -0.08
C LYS A 85 13.60 -1.43 -1.20
N PHE A 86 12.50 -1.10 -1.86
CA PHE A 86 11.93 -1.81 -3.00
C PHE A 86 12.45 -1.22 -4.31
N PHE A 87 13.31 -1.98 -4.97
CA PHE A 87 13.99 -1.53 -6.18
C PHE A 87 13.08 -1.68 -7.39
N ILE A 88 12.83 -0.56 -8.07
CA ILE A 88 12.03 -0.49 -9.30
C ILE A 88 12.91 0.13 -10.37
N THR A 89 13.10 -0.59 -11.48
CA THR A 89 13.79 -0.04 -12.66
C THR A 89 12.83 0.82 -13.47
N ARG A 90 13.36 1.66 -14.38
CA ARG A 90 12.51 2.38 -15.32
C ARG A 90 11.79 1.38 -16.25
N PRO A 91 10.49 1.54 -16.50
CA PRO A 91 9.73 0.70 -17.41
C PRO A 91 10.04 1.04 -18.86
N GLU A 92 9.58 0.17 -19.75
CA GLU A 92 9.29 0.53 -21.15
C GLU A 92 8.00 1.38 -21.21
N TYR A 93 8.02 2.45 -21.99
CA TYR A 93 6.88 3.34 -22.16
C TYR A 93 6.17 2.98 -23.47
N MET A 94 4.93 2.51 -23.36
CA MET A 94 4.10 2.18 -24.51
C MET A 94 2.94 3.15 -24.60
N GLU A 95 3.08 4.13 -25.48
CA GLU A 95 2.03 5.08 -25.78
C GLU A 95 0.98 4.45 -26.69
N ILE A 96 -0.29 4.68 -26.35
CA ILE A 96 -1.44 4.25 -27.13
C ILE A 96 -2.21 5.49 -27.63
N ARG A 97 -2.70 5.45 -28.88
CA ARG A 97 -3.36 6.59 -29.53
C ARG A 97 -4.57 7.13 -28.74
N ASP A 98 -5.42 6.25 -28.23
CA ASP A 98 -6.56 6.61 -27.40
C ASP A 98 -6.88 5.51 -26.39
N ASP A 99 -7.85 5.76 -25.51
CA ASP A 99 -8.34 4.81 -24.52
C ASP A 99 -9.52 3.97 -25.03
N ARG A 100 -9.82 4.02 -26.34
CA ARG A 100 -10.94 3.31 -26.93
C ARG A 100 -10.50 1.92 -27.37
N THR A 101 -11.20 0.91 -26.86
CA THR A 101 -10.97 -0.49 -27.25
C THR A 101 -11.14 -0.74 -28.76
N GLN A 102 -12.00 0.03 -29.45
CA GLN A 102 -12.25 -0.09 -30.90
C GLN A 102 -11.06 0.34 -31.77
N SER A 103 -10.10 1.10 -31.22
CA SER A 103 -8.92 1.58 -31.96
C SER A 103 -7.79 0.53 -32.04
N TYR A 104 -7.99 -0.64 -31.42
CA TYR A 104 -7.04 -1.76 -31.36
C TYR A 104 -7.70 -3.02 -31.94
N HIS A 105 -7.73 -3.09 -33.28
CA HIS A 105 -8.14 -4.27 -34.06
C HIS A 105 -7.01 -4.68 -35.01
#